data_AF-Q5DCA9-F1
#
_entry.id   AF-Q5DCA9-F1
#
_cell.length_a   1.000
_cell.length_b   1.000
_cell.length_c   1.000
_cell.angle_alpha   90.00
_cell.angle_beta   90.00
_cell.angle_gamma   90.00
#
_symmetry.space_group_name_H-M   'P 1'
#
loop_
_entity.id
_entity.type
_entity.pdbx_description
1 polymer ?
#
loop_
_entity_poly.entity_id
_entity_poly.type
_entity_poly.pdbx_seq_one_letter_code
_entity_poly.pdbx_strand_id
1 'polypeptide(L)'
;MFTWNDMGEPSVFNGPEVTMHKDAKHANDWEHRDIHNLYGLYVHKSTWDGLMSRSNGVERPFVLSRAFFVGSQRTAAVWTGDNTADWSHLKITTPMLLSLSIVGLTLCGADVGGFFGNPDPELLTRWYQAGAYQPFFRAHAHIDSKRREPWLVSLEYIDPIRKAIQARYHLLPYWYTLFARSEANGQPVMAPMWLHFPKDVNTFNLDEQYMIGEAVLVRPVTEQGVSYVQVYFPKGTWYHYPSFEVFTGDQLTQYPVTITSIPVFYRGGWIIPRKERIRRSSWLMRDDPYTFVVCLDPQESDAFGYLYIDDFHSTSKSSAQFFKIIYQRIVDPTGAGVHGGRLRLSRLPLPGETSVTLPKYVVSSPKIERIVVVGFSSPLERITVIDEHQPRRNLEFSVTPPSSLSIGFKNIPQIVVVRKPDLSISDDWEIHFVTGKESRDDL
;
A
#
# COMPACT_ATOMS: atom_id res chain seq x y z
N MET A 1 -3.38 14.34 -17.59
CA MET A 1 -2.76 13.53 -18.65
C MET A 1 -3.36 12.12 -18.70
N PHE A 2 -4.68 11.96 -18.88
CA PHE A 2 -5.38 10.72 -18.51
C PHE A 2 -6.51 10.35 -19.49
N THR A 3 -6.81 9.05 -19.65
CA THR A 3 -7.93 8.51 -20.48
C THR A 3 -8.42 7.17 -19.93
N TRP A 4 -9.67 6.78 -20.27
CA TRP A 4 -10.23 5.47 -20.04
C TRP A 4 -10.62 4.82 -21.38
N ASN A 5 -10.05 3.65 -21.68
CA ASN A 5 -10.43 2.80 -22.80
C ASN A 5 -11.35 1.68 -22.28
N ASP A 6 -12.61 1.74 -22.70
CA ASP A 6 -13.59 0.70 -22.47
C ASP A 6 -13.93 -0.02 -23.79
N MET A 7 -14.63 -1.16 -23.70
CA MET A 7 -15.09 -1.92 -24.86
C MET A 7 -13.96 -2.42 -25.79
N GLY A 8 -12.78 -2.64 -25.21
CA GLY A 8 -11.53 -2.92 -25.91
C GLY A 8 -11.31 -4.37 -26.33
N GLU A 9 -12.29 -5.26 -26.19
CA GLU A 9 -12.13 -6.69 -26.50
C GLU A 9 -11.91 -7.01 -27.99
N PRO A 10 -12.60 -6.43 -29.00
CA PRO A 10 -13.62 -5.38 -29.00
C PRO A 10 -15.03 -5.89 -28.71
N SER A 11 -15.84 -5.08 -28.03
CA SER A 11 -17.27 -5.37 -27.85
C SER A 11 -18.08 -4.97 -29.09
N VAL A 12 -18.81 -5.92 -29.67
CA VAL A 12 -19.68 -5.72 -30.83
C VAL A 12 -21.06 -6.29 -30.50
N PHE A 13 -22.05 -5.44 -30.23
CA PHE A 13 -23.33 -5.86 -29.64
C PHE A 13 -24.11 -6.91 -30.44
N ASN A 14 -23.99 -6.91 -31.75
CA ASN A 14 -24.62 -7.86 -32.66
C ASN A 14 -23.65 -8.93 -33.20
N GLY A 15 -22.42 -8.98 -32.69
CA GLY A 15 -21.42 -9.95 -33.10
C GLY A 15 -21.50 -11.28 -32.33
N PRO A 16 -20.87 -12.35 -32.83
CA PRO A 16 -20.79 -13.61 -32.12
C PRO A 16 -20.11 -13.41 -30.76
N GLU A 17 -20.71 -13.95 -29.68
CA GLU A 17 -20.17 -13.80 -28.32
C GLU A 17 -19.94 -12.33 -27.91
N VAL A 18 -20.69 -11.39 -28.50
CA VAL A 18 -20.56 -9.94 -28.32
C VAL A 18 -19.17 -9.41 -28.73
N THR A 19 -18.52 -10.06 -29.71
CA THR A 19 -17.25 -9.60 -30.28
C THR A 19 -17.20 -9.72 -31.79
N MET A 20 -16.06 -9.40 -32.39
CA MET A 20 -15.86 -9.40 -33.84
C MET A 20 -15.83 -10.83 -34.41
N HIS A 21 -16.31 -10.98 -35.66
CA HIS A 21 -16.25 -12.24 -36.38
C HIS A 21 -14.82 -12.74 -36.55
N LYS A 22 -14.61 -14.07 -36.43
CA LYS A 22 -13.28 -14.70 -36.44
C LYS A 22 -12.52 -14.55 -37.76
N ASP A 23 -13.23 -14.46 -38.87
CA ASP A 23 -12.73 -14.33 -40.24
C ASP A 23 -12.57 -12.86 -40.69
N ALA A 24 -12.88 -11.88 -39.82
CA ALA A 24 -12.58 -10.49 -40.09
C ALA A 24 -11.07 -10.29 -40.28
N LYS A 25 -10.70 -9.52 -41.30
CA LYS A 25 -9.30 -9.30 -41.69
C LYS A 25 -8.69 -8.08 -41.00
N HIS A 26 -7.45 -8.23 -40.54
CA HIS A 26 -6.60 -7.20 -39.95
C HIS A 26 -5.41 -6.88 -40.87
N ALA A 27 -4.54 -5.97 -40.43
CA ALA A 27 -3.32 -5.63 -41.16
C ALA A 27 -2.48 -6.89 -41.48
N ASN A 28 -1.84 -6.91 -42.65
CA ASN A 28 -1.07 -8.05 -43.16
C ASN A 28 -1.90 -9.35 -43.36
N ASP A 29 -3.21 -9.22 -43.59
CA ASP A 29 -4.14 -10.32 -43.89
C ASP A 29 -4.34 -11.36 -42.76
N TRP A 30 -3.91 -11.03 -41.54
CA TRP A 30 -4.24 -11.82 -40.34
C TRP A 30 -5.74 -11.88 -40.10
N GLU A 31 -6.26 -13.03 -39.67
CA GLU A 31 -7.65 -13.14 -39.26
C GLU A 31 -7.81 -12.71 -37.79
N HIS A 32 -9.01 -12.27 -37.43
CA HIS A 32 -9.31 -11.87 -36.06
C HIS A 32 -9.07 -12.99 -35.05
N ARG A 33 -9.31 -14.26 -35.44
CA ARG A 33 -9.01 -15.43 -34.58
C ARG A 33 -7.54 -15.51 -34.13
N ASP A 34 -6.61 -14.96 -34.91
CA ASP A 34 -5.17 -15.05 -34.64
C ASP A 34 -4.73 -14.01 -33.61
N ILE A 35 -5.45 -12.88 -33.53
CA ILE A 35 -5.02 -11.70 -32.77
C ILE A 35 -6.08 -11.13 -31.82
N HIS A 36 -7.23 -11.80 -31.65
CA HIS A 36 -8.36 -11.33 -30.84
C HIS A 36 -7.91 -10.77 -29.48
N ASN A 37 -7.15 -11.56 -28.71
CA ASN A 37 -6.67 -11.15 -27.37
C ASN A 37 -5.63 -10.02 -27.40
N LEU A 38 -4.97 -9.76 -28.53
CA LEU A 38 -4.03 -8.65 -28.67
C LEU A 38 -4.71 -7.32 -29.00
N TYR A 39 -5.97 -7.34 -29.44
CA TYR A 39 -6.68 -6.14 -29.87
C TYR A 39 -6.73 -5.09 -28.75
N GLY A 40 -7.18 -5.48 -27.56
CA GLY A 40 -7.23 -4.60 -26.39
C GLY A 40 -5.86 -4.04 -26.00
N LEU A 41 -4.81 -4.86 -26.13
CA LEU A 41 -3.44 -4.41 -25.88
C LEU A 41 -3.05 -3.24 -26.78
N TYR A 42 -3.34 -3.35 -28.08
CA TYR A 42 -3.02 -2.30 -29.04
C TYR A 42 -3.89 -1.05 -28.88
N VAL A 43 -5.14 -1.17 -28.43
CA VAL A 43 -5.98 0.00 -28.11
C VAL A 43 -5.37 0.83 -27.00
N HIS A 44 -5.05 0.22 -25.84
CA HIS A 44 -4.52 0.98 -24.72
C HIS A 44 -3.06 1.42 -24.95
N LYS A 45 -2.26 0.65 -25.72
CA LYS A 45 -0.94 1.11 -26.18
C LYS A 45 -1.04 2.34 -27.08
N SER A 46 -1.94 2.35 -28.05
CA SER A 46 -2.09 3.49 -28.96
C SER A 46 -2.55 4.74 -28.22
N THR A 47 -3.45 4.57 -27.25
CA THR A 47 -3.86 5.65 -26.34
C THR A 47 -2.68 6.17 -25.55
N TRP A 48 -1.89 5.29 -24.91
CA TRP A 48 -0.67 5.67 -24.19
C TRP A 48 0.29 6.47 -25.05
N ASP A 49 0.58 6.01 -26.27
CA ASP A 49 1.48 6.70 -27.21
C ASP A 49 0.94 8.09 -27.57
N GLY A 50 -0.37 8.23 -27.81
CA GLY A 50 -1.00 9.53 -28.05
C GLY A 50 -0.90 10.50 -26.85
N LEU A 51 -1.05 9.99 -25.62
CA LEU A 51 -0.88 10.79 -24.41
C LEU A 51 0.59 11.22 -24.24
N MET A 52 1.54 10.34 -24.53
CA MET A 52 2.97 10.69 -24.56
C MET A 52 3.25 11.79 -25.58
N SER A 53 2.77 11.63 -26.83
CA SER A 53 2.98 12.60 -27.91
C SER A 53 2.45 13.99 -27.58
N ARG A 54 1.24 14.12 -27.00
CA ARG A 54 0.69 15.46 -26.67
C ARG A 54 1.47 16.21 -25.58
N SER A 55 2.29 15.51 -24.80
CA SER A 55 3.15 16.09 -23.76
C SER A 55 4.61 16.22 -24.20
N ASN A 56 4.92 15.91 -25.47
CA ASN A 56 6.28 15.78 -25.96
C ASN A 56 7.14 14.81 -25.12
N GLY A 57 6.51 13.75 -24.62
CA GLY A 57 7.15 12.72 -23.81
C GLY A 57 7.45 13.12 -22.37
N VAL A 58 6.98 14.28 -21.90
CA VAL A 58 7.27 14.79 -20.55
C VAL A 58 6.41 14.11 -19.49
N GLU A 59 5.13 13.92 -19.74
CA GLU A 59 4.15 13.54 -18.72
C GLU A 59 3.84 12.04 -18.76
N ARG A 60 3.87 11.36 -17.59
CA ARG A 60 3.45 9.96 -17.46
C ARG A 60 1.95 9.83 -17.77
N PRO A 61 1.56 8.97 -18.73
CA PRO A 61 0.16 8.71 -18.98
C PRO A 61 -0.50 7.88 -17.87
N PHE A 62 -1.79 8.10 -17.67
CA PHE A 62 -2.68 7.12 -17.03
C PHE A 62 -3.73 6.69 -18.05
N VAL A 63 -3.76 5.40 -18.34
CA VAL A 63 -4.78 4.76 -19.18
C VAL A 63 -5.41 3.65 -18.37
N LEU A 64 -6.73 3.67 -18.22
CA LEU A 64 -7.48 2.53 -17.71
C LEU A 64 -7.96 1.69 -18.89
N SER A 65 -7.79 0.38 -18.88
CA SER A 65 -8.22 -0.54 -19.95
C SER A 65 -9.04 -1.71 -19.41
N ARG A 66 -10.10 -2.11 -20.13
CA ARG A 66 -10.90 -3.30 -19.78
C ARG A 66 -10.22 -4.57 -20.27
N ALA A 67 -9.99 -4.64 -21.57
CA ALA A 67 -9.27 -5.72 -22.22
C ALA A 67 -7.75 -5.51 -22.10
N PHE A 68 -7.03 -6.61 -21.93
CA PHE A 68 -5.58 -6.61 -21.75
C PHE A 68 -4.98 -7.95 -22.19
N PHE A 69 -3.66 -7.97 -22.35
CA PHE A 69 -2.89 -9.17 -22.65
C PHE A 69 -1.54 -9.14 -21.92
N VAL A 70 -0.70 -10.16 -22.14
CA VAL A 70 0.68 -10.17 -21.64
C VAL A 70 1.42 -8.93 -22.13
N GLY A 71 1.93 -8.13 -21.19
CA GLY A 71 2.62 -6.88 -21.49
C GLY A 71 1.77 -5.61 -21.30
N SER A 72 0.47 -5.75 -21.01
CA SER A 72 -0.42 -4.60 -20.78
C SER A 72 -0.03 -3.76 -19.57
N GLN A 73 0.69 -4.32 -18.60
CA GLN A 73 1.21 -3.59 -17.43
C GLN A 73 2.12 -2.41 -17.78
N ARG A 74 2.68 -2.39 -19.00
CA ARG A 74 3.55 -1.29 -19.47
C ARG A 74 2.77 0.00 -19.77
N THR A 75 1.48 -0.10 -20.07
CA THR A 75 0.73 1.03 -20.62
C THR A 75 -0.70 1.17 -20.11
N ALA A 76 -1.15 0.32 -19.18
CA ALA A 76 -2.49 0.42 -18.62
C ALA A 76 -2.60 -0.02 -17.15
N ALA A 77 -3.45 0.69 -16.41
CA ALA A 77 -4.19 0.13 -15.29
C ALA A 77 -5.34 -0.73 -15.83
N VAL A 78 -5.75 -1.76 -15.09
CA VAL A 78 -6.89 -2.62 -15.47
C VAL A 78 -7.93 -2.69 -14.37
N TRP A 79 -9.18 -2.97 -14.73
CA TRP A 79 -10.21 -3.31 -13.75
C TRP A 79 -10.98 -4.55 -14.18
N THR A 80 -11.68 -5.19 -13.24
CA THR A 80 -12.36 -6.48 -13.43
C THR A 80 -13.66 -6.41 -14.22
N GLY A 81 -13.95 -5.29 -14.88
CA GLY A 81 -15.16 -5.11 -15.68
C GLY A 81 -16.41 -4.85 -14.84
N ASP A 82 -17.55 -5.19 -15.43
CA ASP A 82 -18.88 -4.85 -14.94
C ASP A 82 -19.34 -5.85 -13.87
N ASN A 83 -18.91 -5.62 -12.63
CA ASN A 83 -19.29 -6.43 -11.47
C ASN A 83 -20.68 -6.03 -10.90
N THR A 84 -21.21 -6.82 -9.97
CA THR A 84 -22.54 -6.60 -9.36
C THR A 84 -22.41 -6.06 -7.95
N ALA A 85 -23.34 -5.20 -7.53
CA ALA A 85 -23.52 -4.71 -6.17
C ALA A 85 -24.02 -5.81 -5.22
N ASP A 86 -23.20 -6.84 -5.01
CA ASP A 86 -23.48 -8.01 -4.19
C ASP A 86 -22.25 -8.44 -3.36
N TRP A 87 -22.50 -9.08 -2.21
CA TRP A 87 -21.44 -9.54 -1.30
C TRP A 87 -20.51 -10.58 -1.93
N SER A 88 -21.03 -11.47 -2.78
CA SER A 88 -20.20 -12.45 -3.49
C SER A 88 -19.23 -11.78 -4.46
N HIS A 89 -19.64 -10.66 -5.08
CA HIS A 89 -18.79 -9.86 -5.96
C HIS A 89 -17.76 -9.04 -5.18
N LEU A 90 -18.09 -8.55 -3.98
CA LEU A 90 -17.09 -7.97 -3.08
C LEU A 90 -16.05 -9.04 -2.69
N LYS A 91 -16.49 -10.23 -2.29
CA LYS A 91 -15.63 -11.35 -1.87
C LYS A 91 -14.68 -11.78 -2.99
N ILE A 92 -15.18 -11.97 -4.21
CA ILE A 92 -14.38 -12.43 -5.36
C ILE A 92 -13.36 -11.38 -5.85
N THR A 93 -13.48 -10.11 -5.45
CA THR A 93 -12.50 -9.08 -5.85
C THR A 93 -11.07 -9.48 -5.45
N THR A 94 -10.89 -10.01 -4.24
CA THR A 94 -9.56 -10.37 -3.74
C THR A 94 -8.86 -11.43 -4.62
N PRO A 95 -9.42 -12.64 -4.83
CA PRO A 95 -8.78 -13.64 -5.69
C PRO A 95 -8.56 -13.16 -7.12
N MET A 96 -9.48 -12.37 -7.70
CA MET A 96 -9.28 -11.81 -9.04
C MET A 96 -8.07 -10.87 -9.11
N LEU A 97 -7.95 -9.93 -8.17
CA LEU A 97 -6.83 -8.99 -8.15
C LEU A 97 -5.49 -9.66 -7.83
N LEU A 98 -5.51 -10.68 -6.96
CA LEU A 98 -4.33 -11.50 -6.68
C LEU A 98 -3.87 -12.24 -7.93
N SER A 99 -4.80 -12.82 -8.70
CA SER A 99 -4.48 -13.51 -9.96
C SER A 99 -3.85 -12.58 -10.99
N LEU A 100 -4.34 -11.35 -11.13
CA LEU A 100 -3.78 -10.34 -12.03
C LEU A 100 -2.39 -9.89 -11.57
N SER A 101 -2.23 -9.69 -10.25
CA SER A 101 -0.99 -9.19 -9.67
C SER A 101 0.16 -10.17 -9.86
N ILE A 102 -0.06 -11.49 -9.68
CA ILE A 102 0.99 -12.50 -9.86
C ILE A 102 1.43 -12.68 -11.33
N VAL A 103 0.58 -12.31 -12.29
CA VAL A 103 0.93 -12.31 -13.73
C VAL A 103 1.45 -10.95 -14.21
N GLY A 104 1.75 -10.04 -13.28
CA GLY A 104 2.41 -8.75 -13.55
C GLY A 104 1.46 -7.57 -13.80
N LEU A 105 0.14 -7.75 -13.76
CA LEU A 105 -0.85 -6.66 -13.85
C LEU A 105 -1.12 -6.08 -12.47
N THR A 106 -0.15 -5.33 -11.96
CA THR A 106 -0.10 -4.90 -10.55
C THR A 106 -0.95 -3.65 -10.24
N LEU A 107 -1.26 -2.83 -11.24
CA LEU A 107 -2.19 -1.70 -11.12
C LEU A 107 -3.60 -2.14 -11.53
N CYS A 108 -4.21 -3.00 -10.70
CA CYS A 108 -5.52 -3.58 -10.92
C CYS A 108 -6.54 -3.22 -9.81
N GLY A 109 -7.83 -3.27 -10.13
CA GLY A 109 -8.91 -2.95 -9.19
C GLY A 109 -10.28 -3.48 -9.62
N ALA A 110 -11.28 -3.26 -8.78
CA ALA A 110 -12.68 -3.57 -9.05
C ALA A 110 -13.56 -2.36 -8.74
N ASP A 111 -14.73 -2.27 -9.35
CA ASP A 111 -15.62 -1.13 -9.12
C ASP A 111 -16.22 -1.17 -7.72
N VAL A 112 -15.87 -0.15 -6.93
CA VAL A 112 -16.33 -0.01 -5.54
C VAL A 112 -17.82 0.27 -5.50
N GLY A 113 -18.54 -0.58 -4.77
CA GLY A 113 -19.99 -0.61 -4.66
C GLY A 113 -20.70 -1.44 -5.73
N GLY A 114 -19.97 -2.02 -6.69
CA GLY A 114 -20.52 -2.88 -7.75
C GLY A 114 -21.19 -2.11 -8.88
N PHE A 115 -20.81 -2.37 -10.12
CA PHE A 115 -21.30 -1.65 -11.29
C PHE A 115 -22.82 -1.79 -11.45
N PHE A 116 -23.35 -3.02 -11.53
CA PHE A 116 -24.78 -3.28 -11.63
C PHE A 116 -25.49 -3.30 -10.27
N GLY A 117 -26.68 -2.72 -10.21
CA GLY A 117 -27.53 -2.76 -9.00
C GLY A 117 -27.27 -1.60 -8.03
N ASN A 118 -27.80 -1.76 -6.81
CA ASN A 118 -27.75 -0.74 -5.77
C ASN A 118 -27.29 -1.39 -4.45
N PRO A 119 -26.02 -1.18 -4.02
CA PRO A 119 -25.55 -1.77 -2.77
C PRO A 119 -26.31 -1.14 -1.60
N ASP A 120 -26.60 -1.94 -0.57
CA ASP A 120 -27.01 -1.36 0.71
C ASP A 120 -25.83 -0.56 1.34
N PRO A 121 -26.09 0.32 2.33
CA PRO A 121 -25.04 1.11 2.94
C PRO A 121 -23.93 0.30 3.60
N GLU A 122 -24.23 -0.89 4.15
CA GLU A 122 -23.24 -1.77 4.77
C GLU A 122 -22.26 -2.29 3.71
N LEU A 123 -22.78 -2.86 2.63
CA LEU A 123 -22.01 -3.36 1.49
C LEU A 123 -21.17 -2.24 0.87
N LEU A 124 -21.76 -1.05 0.65
CA LEU A 124 -21.02 0.09 0.11
C LEU A 124 -19.84 0.47 1.03
N THR A 125 -20.08 0.57 2.34
CA THR A 125 -19.02 0.84 3.32
C THR A 125 -17.93 -0.22 3.31
N ARG A 126 -18.30 -1.51 3.34
CA ARG A 126 -17.31 -2.62 3.27
C ARG A 126 -16.51 -2.60 1.97
N TRP A 127 -17.13 -2.22 0.87
CA TRP A 127 -16.42 -2.10 -0.40
C TRP A 127 -15.43 -0.94 -0.42
N TYR A 128 -15.77 0.21 0.17
CA TYR A 128 -14.80 1.30 0.35
C TYR A 128 -13.62 0.87 1.23
N GLN A 129 -13.88 0.09 2.28
CA GLN A 129 -12.85 -0.46 3.16
C GLN A 129 -11.90 -1.42 2.43
N ALA A 130 -12.44 -2.34 1.62
CA ALA A 130 -11.63 -3.23 0.80
C ALA A 130 -10.84 -2.46 -0.28
N GLY A 131 -11.54 -1.64 -1.07
CA GLY A 131 -10.97 -0.90 -2.20
C GLY A 131 -9.89 0.10 -1.80
N ALA A 132 -9.98 0.70 -0.61
CA ALA A 132 -8.93 1.59 -0.09
C ALA A 132 -7.56 0.90 0.00
N TYR A 133 -7.56 -0.42 0.14
CA TYR A 133 -6.38 -1.28 0.25
C TYR A 133 -6.12 -2.11 -1.04
N GLN A 134 -6.71 -1.74 -2.17
CA GLN A 134 -6.47 -2.36 -3.48
C GLN A 134 -5.73 -1.39 -4.42
N PRO A 135 -4.90 -1.88 -5.37
CA PRO A 135 -3.99 -1.03 -6.15
C PRO A 135 -4.70 0.10 -6.92
N PHE A 136 -5.72 -0.23 -7.71
CA PHE A 136 -6.59 0.74 -8.38
C PHE A 136 -7.92 0.90 -7.63
N PHE A 137 -8.19 2.11 -7.15
CA PHE A 137 -9.33 2.41 -6.27
C PHE A 137 -10.30 3.39 -6.93
N ARG A 138 -11.39 2.87 -7.50
CA ARG A 138 -12.43 3.62 -8.21
C ARG A 138 -13.83 3.20 -7.75
N ALA A 139 -14.70 4.16 -7.45
CA ALA A 139 -16.14 3.93 -7.36
C ALA A 139 -16.78 4.25 -8.71
N HIS A 140 -17.56 3.31 -9.24
CA HIS A 140 -18.24 3.43 -10.53
C HIS A 140 -19.53 2.64 -10.51
N ALA A 141 -20.54 3.07 -11.29
CA ALA A 141 -21.90 2.56 -11.23
C ALA A 141 -22.57 2.60 -12.61
N HIS A 142 -23.47 1.65 -12.89
CA HIS A 142 -24.28 1.58 -14.09
C HIS A 142 -25.26 2.75 -14.20
N ILE A 143 -25.70 3.08 -15.41
CA ILE A 143 -26.59 4.22 -15.69
C ILE A 143 -27.93 4.15 -14.92
N ASP A 144 -28.46 2.96 -14.70
CA ASP A 144 -29.74 2.74 -13.99
C ASP A 144 -29.59 2.68 -12.45
N SER A 145 -28.37 2.82 -11.94
CA SER A 145 -28.13 2.82 -10.50
C SER A 145 -28.54 4.15 -9.85
N LYS A 146 -28.93 4.10 -8.58
CA LYS A 146 -29.11 5.29 -7.77
C LYS A 146 -27.76 5.97 -7.57
N ARG A 147 -27.80 7.31 -7.45
CA ARG A 147 -26.64 8.10 -7.03
C ARG A 147 -26.13 7.58 -5.70
N ARG A 148 -24.82 7.33 -5.62
CA ARG A 148 -24.16 6.74 -4.45
C ARG A 148 -22.78 7.33 -4.19
N GLU A 149 -22.62 8.61 -4.50
CA GLU A 149 -21.51 9.38 -3.96
C GLU A 149 -21.47 9.23 -2.44
N PRO A 150 -20.27 9.11 -1.81
CA PRO A 150 -20.15 8.64 -0.44
C PRO A 150 -20.77 9.58 0.60
N TRP A 151 -21.11 10.82 0.24
CA TRP A 151 -21.82 11.75 1.11
C TRP A 151 -23.36 11.59 1.11
N LEU A 152 -23.90 10.66 0.31
CA LEU A 152 -25.34 10.40 0.22
C LEU A 152 -25.82 9.34 1.24
N VAL A 153 -24.92 8.64 1.92
CA VAL A 153 -25.27 7.69 2.98
C VAL A 153 -25.36 8.38 4.35
N SER A 154 -25.99 7.72 5.34
CA SER A 154 -26.12 8.27 6.68
C SER A 154 -24.75 8.38 7.40
N LEU A 155 -24.72 9.15 8.50
CA LEU A 155 -23.50 9.41 9.28
C LEU A 155 -22.80 8.12 9.77
N GLU A 156 -23.58 7.09 10.08
CA GLU A 156 -23.09 5.77 10.49
C GLU A 156 -22.17 5.12 9.44
N TYR A 157 -22.41 5.37 8.15
CA TYR A 157 -21.69 4.76 7.03
C TYR A 157 -20.67 5.71 6.39
N ILE A 158 -20.92 7.02 6.37
CA ILE A 158 -19.99 8.00 5.79
C ILE A 158 -18.68 8.10 6.60
N ASP A 159 -18.76 7.98 7.93
CA ASP A 159 -17.58 8.05 8.80
C ASP A 159 -16.58 6.91 8.54
N PRO A 160 -16.99 5.63 8.51
CA PRO A 160 -16.10 4.55 8.13
C PRO A 160 -15.62 4.63 6.67
N ILE A 161 -16.45 5.10 5.73
CA ILE A 161 -16.01 5.37 4.35
C ILE A 161 -14.90 6.43 4.33
N ARG A 162 -15.09 7.54 5.05
CA ARG A 162 -14.09 8.61 5.17
C ARG A 162 -12.79 8.09 5.77
N LYS A 163 -12.86 7.27 6.83
CA LYS A 163 -11.69 6.64 7.45
C LYS A 163 -10.95 5.72 6.48
N ALA A 164 -11.66 4.94 5.66
CA ALA A 164 -11.04 4.12 4.62
C ALA A 164 -10.29 4.97 3.57
N ILE A 165 -10.92 6.05 3.08
CA ILE A 165 -10.30 6.99 2.14
C ILE A 165 -9.07 7.67 2.78
N GLN A 166 -9.18 8.10 4.03
CA GLN A 166 -8.05 8.67 4.78
C GLN A 166 -6.91 7.66 4.93
N ALA A 167 -7.21 6.40 5.25
CA ALA A 167 -6.21 5.34 5.37
C ALA A 167 -5.43 5.11 4.06
N ARG A 168 -6.13 5.13 2.91
CA ARG A 168 -5.50 5.11 1.58
C ARG A 168 -4.57 6.32 1.41
N TYR A 169 -5.03 7.52 1.74
CA TYR A 169 -4.22 8.75 1.61
C TYR A 169 -2.99 8.74 2.53
N HIS A 170 -3.13 8.27 3.77
CA HIS A 170 -2.02 8.10 4.71
C HIS A 170 -0.92 7.19 4.14
N LEU A 171 -1.31 6.13 3.40
CA LEU A 171 -0.41 5.14 2.82
C LEU A 171 0.11 5.48 1.42
N LEU A 172 -0.25 6.63 0.82
CA LEU A 172 0.25 6.99 -0.51
C LEU A 172 1.77 6.90 -0.67
N PRO A 173 2.62 7.29 0.30
CA PRO A 173 4.06 7.09 0.20
C PRO A 173 4.47 5.63 0.07
N TYR A 174 3.81 4.75 0.84
CA TYR A 174 4.04 3.31 0.79
C TYR A 174 3.61 2.71 -0.55
N TRP A 175 2.38 3.02 -0.99
CA TRP A 175 1.87 2.60 -2.30
C TRP A 175 2.80 3.03 -3.43
N TYR A 176 3.20 4.30 -3.46
CA TYR A 176 4.05 4.84 -4.50
C TYR A 176 5.43 4.19 -4.55
N THR A 177 6.00 3.91 -3.38
CA THR A 177 7.25 3.15 -3.26
C THR A 177 7.13 1.74 -3.81
N LEU A 178 6.02 1.04 -3.51
CA LEU A 178 5.81 -0.29 -4.04
C LEU A 178 5.65 -0.29 -5.56
N PHE A 179 4.96 0.70 -6.14
CA PHE A 179 4.84 0.82 -7.59
C PHE A 179 6.19 1.10 -8.27
N ALA A 180 7.04 1.96 -7.70
CA ALA A 180 8.39 2.20 -8.24
C ALA A 180 9.26 0.93 -8.19
N ARG A 181 9.13 0.12 -7.12
CA ARG A 181 9.81 -1.18 -7.04
C ARG A 181 9.24 -2.18 -8.05
N SER A 182 7.92 -2.23 -8.18
CA SER A 182 7.20 -3.08 -9.14
C SER A 182 7.62 -2.78 -10.59
N GLU A 183 7.77 -1.50 -10.95
CA GLU A 183 8.27 -1.07 -12.26
C GLU A 183 9.65 -1.65 -12.55
N ALA A 184 10.53 -1.70 -11.54
CA ALA A 184 11.91 -2.10 -11.71
C ALA A 184 12.12 -3.62 -11.79
N ASN A 185 11.37 -4.42 -11.01
CA ASN A 185 11.63 -5.85 -10.87
C ASN A 185 10.40 -6.76 -11.04
N GLY A 186 9.23 -6.19 -11.35
CA GLY A 186 7.99 -6.94 -11.56
C GLY A 186 7.34 -7.49 -10.29
N GLN A 187 7.82 -7.16 -9.09
CA GLN A 187 7.19 -7.60 -7.85
C GLN A 187 5.75 -7.07 -7.74
N PRO A 188 4.78 -7.91 -7.34
CA PRO A 188 3.41 -7.45 -7.18
C PRO A 188 3.27 -6.49 -5.98
N VAL A 189 2.45 -5.45 -6.16
CA VAL A 189 2.17 -4.48 -5.10
C VAL A 189 1.20 -5.07 -4.08
N MET A 190 0.14 -5.73 -4.55
CA MET A 190 -0.79 -6.54 -3.76
C MET A 190 -0.50 -8.00 -4.08
N ALA A 191 -0.24 -8.82 -3.07
CA ALA A 191 0.30 -10.16 -3.24
C ALA A 191 -0.42 -11.20 -2.38
N PRO A 192 -0.55 -12.45 -2.87
CA PRO A 192 -1.02 -13.54 -2.03
C PRO A 192 -0.02 -13.81 -0.92
N MET A 193 -0.51 -14.29 0.23
CA MET A 193 0.30 -14.50 1.42
C MET A 193 1.55 -15.36 1.15
N TRP A 194 1.40 -16.44 0.38
CA TRP A 194 2.47 -17.38 0.06
C TRP A 194 3.67 -16.75 -0.65
N LEU A 195 3.52 -15.60 -1.32
CA LEU A 195 4.64 -14.92 -1.97
C LEU A 195 5.67 -14.44 -0.94
N HIS A 196 5.20 -13.95 0.20
CA HIS A 196 6.05 -13.44 1.29
C HIS A 196 6.38 -14.50 2.33
N PHE A 197 5.64 -15.62 2.32
CA PHE A 197 5.80 -16.74 3.26
C PHE A 197 5.86 -18.08 2.52
N PRO A 198 6.81 -18.28 1.59
CA PRO A 198 6.80 -19.44 0.67
C PRO A 198 7.01 -20.80 1.35
N LYS A 199 7.46 -20.80 2.61
CA LYS A 199 7.65 -22.02 3.42
C LYS A 199 6.45 -22.36 4.29
N ASP A 200 5.46 -21.47 4.38
CA ASP A 200 4.27 -21.65 5.22
C ASP A 200 3.11 -22.18 4.36
N VAL A 201 2.88 -23.48 4.40
CA VAL A 201 1.85 -24.17 3.59
C VAL A 201 0.43 -23.71 3.91
N ASN A 202 0.19 -23.16 5.11
CA ASN A 202 -1.12 -22.63 5.49
C ASN A 202 -1.51 -21.39 4.67
N THR A 203 -0.54 -20.78 3.97
CA THR A 203 -0.76 -19.57 3.17
C THR A 203 -1.17 -19.83 1.72
N PHE A 204 -1.07 -21.08 1.24
CA PHE A 204 -1.18 -21.37 -0.20
C PHE A 204 -2.60 -21.20 -0.74
N ASN A 205 -3.61 -21.48 0.09
CA ASN A 205 -5.03 -21.37 -0.25
C ASN A 205 -5.69 -20.12 0.35
N LEU A 206 -4.92 -19.17 0.89
CA LEU A 206 -5.48 -17.93 1.43
C LEU A 206 -5.73 -16.94 0.30
N ASP A 207 -7.01 -16.69 0.01
CA ASP A 207 -7.46 -15.74 -1.02
C ASP A 207 -8.42 -14.67 -0.47
N GLU A 208 -8.74 -14.72 0.82
CA GLU A 208 -9.55 -13.69 1.50
C GLU A 208 -8.71 -12.67 2.29
N GLN A 209 -7.41 -12.92 2.42
CA GLN A 209 -6.40 -12.00 2.98
C GLN A 209 -5.20 -11.91 2.05
N TYR A 210 -4.50 -10.79 2.13
CA TYR A 210 -3.37 -10.51 1.25
C TYR A 210 -2.36 -9.58 1.91
N MET A 211 -1.19 -9.52 1.31
CA MET A 211 -0.14 -8.57 1.64
C MET A 211 -0.16 -7.40 0.66
N ILE A 212 0.12 -6.20 1.15
CA ILE A 212 0.51 -5.05 0.35
C ILE A 212 1.99 -4.81 0.64
N GLY A 213 2.84 -5.06 -0.36
CA GLY A 213 4.27 -5.22 -0.16
C GLY A 213 4.56 -6.23 0.95
N GLU A 214 5.69 -6.08 1.63
CA GLU A 214 6.10 -7.03 2.67
C GLU A 214 5.54 -6.72 4.07
N ALA A 215 4.97 -5.53 4.27
CA ALA A 215 4.77 -4.95 5.60
C ALA A 215 3.31 -4.88 6.06
N VAL A 216 2.33 -4.95 5.15
CA VAL A 216 0.92 -4.68 5.48
C VAL A 216 0.05 -5.87 5.10
N LEU A 217 -0.52 -6.55 6.09
CA LEU A 217 -1.54 -7.59 5.91
C LEU A 217 -2.93 -6.95 5.97
N VAL A 218 -3.81 -7.32 5.05
CA VAL A 218 -5.21 -6.86 5.01
C VAL A 218 -6.15 -8.06 4.91
N ARG A 219 -7.19 -8.07 5.75
CA ARG A 219 -8.33 -9.00 5.70
C ARG A 219 -9.63 -8.20 5.65
N PRO A 220 -10.13 -7.80 4.46
CA PRO A 220 -11.37 -7.06 4.36
C PRO A 220 -12.58 -7.87 4.86
N VAL A 221 -13.58 -7.20 5.43
CA VAL A 221 -14.87 -7.84 5.76
C VAL A 221 -15.71 -7.91 4.50
N THR A 222 -16.00 -9.12 4.02
CA THR A 222 -16.67 -9.37 2.73
C THR A 222 -17.95 -10.20 2.87
N GLU A 223 -18.52 -10.24 4.08
CA GLU A 223 -19.74 -10.99 4.41
C GLU A 223 -20.68 -10.09 5.22
N GLN A 224 -21.98 -10.25 5.00
CA GLN A 224 -23.01 -9.40 5.58
C GLN A 224 -23.23 -9.68 7.07
N GLY A 225 -23.33 -8.62 7.89
CA GLY A 225 -23.77 -8.74 9.29
C GLY A 225 -22.80 -9.49 10.22
N VAL A 226 -21.57 -9.77 9.78
CA VAL A 226 -20.60 -10.52 10.59
C VAL A 226 -19.99 -9.65 11.68
N SER A 227 -19.77 -10.27 12.85
CA SER A 227 -19.16 -9.63 14.03
C SER A 227 -17.68 -10.01 14.21
N TYR A 228 -17.15 -10.91 13.39
CA TYR A 228 -15.75 -11.29 13.36
C TYR A 228 -15.34 -11.79 11.96
N VAL A 229 -14.03 -11.82 11.71
CA VAL A 229 -13.42 -12.50 10.56
C VAL A 229 -12.28 -13.39 11.03
N GLN A 230 -11.94 -14.42 10.25
CA GLN A 230 -10.74 -15.22 10.50
C GLN A 230 -9.53 -14.56 9.84
N VAL A 231 -8.47 -14.37 10.62
CA VAL A 231 -7.18 -13.82 10.16
C VAL A 231 -6.09 -14.82 10.49
N TYR A 232 -5.40 -15.34 9.47
CA TYR A 232 -4.20 -16.12 9.68
C TYR A 232 -2.99 -15.19 9.75
N PHE A 233 -2.24 -15.26 10.84
CA PHE A 233 -0.98 -14.55 11.01
C PHE A 233 0.17 -15.52 10.76
N PRO A 234 0.96 -15.36 9.68
CA PRO A 234 2.21 -16.10 9.51
C PRO A 234 3.20 -15.81 10.64
N LYS A 235 4.22 -16.67 10.81
CA LYS A 235 5.25 -16.50 11.84
C LYS A 235 5.83 -15.07 11.89
N GLY A 236 5.91 -14.53 13.11
CA GLY A 236 6.40 -13.18 13.41
C GLY A 236 5.47 -12.45 14.36
N THR A 237 5.68 -11.15 14.52
CA THR A 237 4.82 -10.24 15.30
C THR A 237 3.98 -9.39 14.37
N TRP A 238 2.70 -9.20 14.71
CA TRP A 238 1.76 -8.41 13.91
C TRP A 238 1.09 -7.35 14.78
N TYR A 239 1.01 -6.13 14.27
CA TYR A 239 0.44 -4.98 14.98
C TYR A 239 -0.81 -4.50 14.25
N HIS A 240 -1.98 -4.62 14.86
CA HIS A 240 -3.18 -4.01 14.29
C HIS A 240 -2.97 -2.49 14.12
N TYR A 241 -3.41 -1.91 13.01
CA TYR A 241 -3.39 -0.47 12.81
C TYR A 241 -4.84 0.06 12.74
N PRO A 242 -5.21 1.10 13.52
CA PRO A 242 -4.32 2.05 14.21
C PRO A 242 -4.05 1.78 15.71
N SER A 243 -4.63 0.74 16.32
CA SER A 243 -4.53 0.56 17.79
C SER A 243 -3.18 0.05 18.28
N PHE A 244 -2.36 -0.51 17.40
CA PHE A 244 -1.12 -1.23 17.69
C PHE A 244 -1.28 -2.44 18.61
N GLU A 245 -2.48 -2.99 18.73
CA GLU A 245 -2.71 -4.28 19.39
C GLU A 245 -1.86 -5.38 18.75
N VAL A 246 -1.16 -6.15 19.58
CA VAL A 246 -0.16 -7.14 19.14
C VAL A 246 -0.77 -8.52 19.01
N PHE A 247 -0.47 -9.18 17.90
CA PHE A 247 -0.81 -10.56 17.60
C PHE A 247 0.46 -11.35 17.33
N THR A 248 0.58 -12.52 17.96
CA THR A 248 1.65 -13.48 17.65
C THR A 248 1.28 -14.22 16.37
N GLY A 249 2.27 -14.49 15.52
CA GLY A 249 2.11 -15.30 14.31
C GLY A 249 1.97 -16.79 14.57
N ASP A 250 1.96 -17.55 13.48
CA ASP A 250 1.77 -19.01 13.43
C ASP A 250 0.43 -19.47 14.00
N GLN A 251 -0.62 -18.67 13.82
CA GLN A 251 -1.96 -18.99 14.31
C GLN A 251 -3.08 -18.33 13.50
N LEU A 252 -4.24 -18.97 13.54
CA LEU A 252 -5.51 -18.45 13.05
C LEU A 252 -6.25 -17.75 14.20
N THR A 253 -6.63 -16.50 14.00
CA THR A 253 -7.26 -15.65 15.01
C THR A 253 -8.65 -15.22 14.56
N GLN A 254 -9.64 -15.40 15.44
CA GLN A 254 -10.97 -14.83 15.29
C GLN A 254 -10.94 -13.34 15.68
N TYR A 255 -10.83 -12.46 14.69
CA TYR A 255 -10.70 -11.02 14.91
C TYR A 255 -12.07 -10.32 14.92
N PRO A 256 -12.48 -9.66 16.03
CA PRO A 256 -13.78 -9.00 16.10
C PRO A 256 -13.85 -7.76 15.20
N VAL A 257 -14.97 -7.60 14.51
CA VAL A 257 -15.22 -6.49 13.58
C VAL A 257 -16.54 -5.79 13.86
N THR A 258 -16.53 -4.48 13.64
CA THR A 258 -17.72 -3.62 13.55
C THR A 258 -17.77 -3.02 12.15
N ILE A 259 -18.83 -2.27 11.82
CA ILE A 259 -18.90 -1.51 10.57
C ILE A 259 -17.73 -0.52 10.41
N THR A 260 -17.09 -0.11 11.51
CA THR A 260 -15.93 0.80 11.48
C THR A 260 -14.57 0.13 11.40
N SER A 261 -14.52 -1.20 11.58
CA SER A 261 -13.27 -1.97 11.57
C SER A 261 -12.78 -2.23 10.14
N ILE A 262 -11.48 -1.98 9.89
CA ILE A 262 -10.77 -2.48 8.71
C ILE A 262 -9.60 -3.34 9.24
N PRO A 263 -9.68 -4.67 9.21
CA PRO A 263 -8.62 -5.54 9.71
C PRO A 263 -7.33 -5.37 8.90
N VAL A 264 -6.41 -4.57 9.44
CA VAL A 264 -5.12 -4.20 8.82
C VAL A 264 -4.04 -4.33 9.87
N PHE A 265 -2.98 -5.04 9.52
CA PHE A 265 -1.92 -5.39 10.47
C PHE A 265 -0.56 -5.10 9.86
N TYR A 266 0.31 -4.44 10.61
CA TYR A 266 1.68 -4.18 10.26
C TYR A 266 2.58 -5.27 10.79
N ARG A 267 3.46 -5.77 9.93
CA ARG A 267 4.40 -6.82 10.26
C ARG A 267 5.56 -6.25 11.08
N GLY A 268 5.96 -6.96 12.14
CA GLY A 268 7.19 -6.70 12.87
C GLY A 268 8.41 -6.89 11.97
N GLY A 269 9.48 -6.13 12.22
CA GLY A 269 10.64 -6.05 11.34
C GLY A 269 10.43 -5.13 10.14
N TRP A 270 9.37 -4.32 10.10
CA TRP A 270 9.09 -3.39 9.00
C TRP A 270 8.83 -1.95 9.45
N ILE A 271 9.16 -1.02 8.55
CA ILE A 271 8.98 0.42 8.71
C ILE A 271 8.08 0.94 7.58
N ILE A 272 6.96 1.55 7.95
CA ILE A 272 5.95 2.03 6.99
C ILE A 272 6.03 3.56 6.92
N PRO A 273 6.45 4.16 5.78
CA PRO A 273 6.41 5.60 5.57
C PRO A 273 5.01 6.08 5.18
N ARG A 274 4.58 7.20 5.78
CA ARG A 274 3.21 7.70 5.70
C ARG A 274 3.17 9.22 5.72
N LYS A 275 2.02 9.81 5.39
CA LYS A 275 1.75 11.23 5.64
C LYS A 275 0.50 11.37 6.50
N GLU A 276 0.62 12.04 7.65
CA GLU A 276 -0.51 12.21 8.59
C GLU A 276 -1.41 13.40 8.24
N ARG A 277 -0.91 14.34 7.43
CA ARG A 277 -1.66 15.52 7.00
C ARG A 277 -2.52 15.18 5.78
N ILE A 278 -3.72 14.66 6.02
CA ILE A 278 -4.64 14.37 4.92
C ILE A 278 -5.17 15.66 4.31
N ARG A 279 -5.07 15.75 2.98
CA ARG A 279 -5.64 16.84 2.19
C ARG A 279 -6.67 16.31 1.21
N ARG A 280 -7.33 17.24 0.51
CA ARG A 280 -8.40 16.91 -0.46
C ARG A 280 -7.92 16.19 -1.74
N SER A 281 -6.60 16.14 -1.99
CA SER A 281 -6.01 15.41 -3.12
C SER A 281 -4.55 15.06 -2.83
N SER A 282 -4.03 14.02 -3.49
CA SER A 282 -2.63 13.60 -3.39
C SER A 282 -1.65 14.71 -3.80
N TRP A 283 -2.00 15.50 -4.82
CA TRP A 283 -1.17 16.62 -5.27
C TRP A 283 -0.91 17.63 -4.15
N LEU A 284 -1.90 17.93 -3.32
CA LEU A 284 -1.71 18.85 -2.20
C LEU A 284 -0.93 18.23 -1.03
N MET A 285 -0.78 16.90 -1.00
CA MET A 285 0.04 16.20 -0.02
C MET A 285 1.50 16.04 -0.45
N ARG A 286 1.85 16.34 -1.71
CA ARG A 286 3.19 16.05 -2.25
C ARG A 286 4.34 16.63 -1.41
N ASP A 287 4.12 17.84 -0.86
CA ASP A 287 5.10 18.57 -0.04
C ASP A 287 4.90 18.38 1.48
N ASP A 288 3.87 17.64 1.90
CA ASP A 288 3.64 17.38 3.32
C ASP A 288 4.71 16.46 3.92
N PRO A 289 5.02 16.64 5.23
CA PRO A 289 6.04 15.86 5.90
C PRO A 289 5.65 14.40 6.13
N TYR A 290 6.67 13.57 6.29
CA TYR A 290 6.54 12.13 6.52
C TYR A 290 6.42 11.78 8.00
N THR A 291 5.76 10.65 8.24
CA THR A 291 5.77 9.89 9.49
C THR A 291 6.28 8.49 9.20
N PHE A 292 7.22 8.00 10.00
CA PHE A 292 7.68 6.61 9.94
C PHE A 292 7.09 5.82 11.10
N VAL A 293 6.41 4.73 10.78
CA VAL A 293 5.89 3.77 11.76
C VAL A 293 6.81 2.55 11.76
N VAL A 294 7.62 2.42 12.81
CA VAL A 294 8.62 1.36 13.02
C VAL A 294 7.99 0.26 13.88
N CYS A 295 7.73 -0.90 13.27
CA CYS A 295 7.15 -2.06 13.95
C CYS A 295 8.27 -3.05 14.26
N LEU A 296 8.64 -3.21 15.52
CA LEU A 296 9.74 -4.08 15.93
C LEU A 296 9.27 -5.54 16.03
N ASP A 297 10.17 -6.49 15.82
CA ASP A 297 9.91 -7.90 16.15
C ASP A 297 10.95 -8.34 17.20
N PRO A 298 10.55 -8.95 18.33
CA PRO A 298 11.50 -9.38 19.36
C PRO A 298 12.50 -10.45 18.86
N GLN A 299 12.15 -11.19 17.81
CA GLN A 299 12.98 -12.24 17.21
C GLN A 299 13.88 -11.74 16.07
N GLU A 300 13.61 -10.55 15.52
CA GLU A 300 14.44 -9.94 14.48
C GLU A 300 15.38 -8.88 15.09
N SER A 301 16.58 -8.76 14.53
CA SER A 301 17.53 -7.71 14.96
C SER A 301 17.17 -6.35 14.35
N ASP A 302 16.58 -6.35 13.17
CA ASP A 302 16.43 -5.15 12.34
C ASP A 302 14.97 -4.96 11.91
N ALA A 303 14.60 -3.71 11.64
CA ALA A 303 13.40 -3.40 10.89
C ALA A 303 13.74 -2.58 9.63
N PHE A 304 13.06 -2.88 8.52
CA PHE A 304 13.36 -2.28 7.22
C PHE A 304 12.15 -1.56 6.63
N GLY A 305 12.41 -0.45 5.95
CA GLY A 305 11.45 0.26 5.13
C GLY A 305 12.12 0.88 3.92
N TYR A 306 11.30 1.29 2.96
CA TYR A 306 11.76 1.93 1.74
C TYR A 306 10.91 3.14 1.44
N LEU A 307 11.50 4.16 0.82
CA LEU A 307 10.79 5.35 0.39
C LEU A 307 11.31 5.80 -0.97
N TYR A 308 10.42 5.85 -1.97
CA TYR A 308 10.68 6.43 -3.28
C TYR A 308 9.92 7.74 -3.43
N ILE A 309 10.59 8.77 -3.95
CA ILE A 309 10.00 10.07 -4.28
C ILE A 309 10.55 10.57 -5.62
N ASP A 310 9.73 11.26 -6.39
CA ASP A 310 10.12 12.00 -7.59
C ASP A 310 9.19 13.22 -7.76
N ASP A 311 9.08 13.79 -8.97
CA ASP A 311 8.12 14.88 -9.25
C ASP A 311 6.64 14.45 -9.31
N PHE A 312 6.36 13.15 -9.20
CA PHE A 312 5.03 12.53 -9.23
C PHE A 312 4.26 12.62 -10.56
N HIS A 313 4.83 13.19 -11.62
CA HIS A 313 4.12 13.31 -12.90
C HIS A 313 4.97 13.01 -14.13
N SER A 314 6.26 13.32 -14.12
CA SER A 314 7.09 13.25 -15.32
C SER A 314 7.65 11.85 -15.58
N THR A 315 7.98 11.57 -16.84
CA THR A 315 8.66 10.33 -17.24
C THR A 315 10.13 10.32 -16.83
N SER A 316 10.69 11.49 -16.50
CA SER A 316 12.09 11.66 -16.15
C SER A 316 12.36 11.22 -14.72
N LYS A 317 13.36 10.35 -14.54
CA LYS A 317 13.88 9.99 -13.21
C LYS A 317 14.88 11.02 -12.66
N SER A 318 15.01 12.20 -13.29
CA SER A 318 16.01 13.21 -12.90
C SER A 318 15.80 13.80 -11.50
N SER A 319 14.57 13.76 -10.98
CA SER A 319 14.21 14.19 -9.63
C SER A 319 14.05 13.02 -8.64
N ALA A 320 14.18 11.79 -9.13
CA ALA A 320 13.88 10.58 -8.37
C ALA A 320 14.93 10.34 -7.30
N GLN A 321 14.46 9.86 -6.15
CA GLN A 321 15.28 9.50 -5.00
C GLN A 321 14.69 8.27 -4.35
N PHE A 322 15.57 7.35 -3.95
CA PHE A 322 15.18 6.12 -3.27
C PHE A 322 15.99 5.95 -2.00
N PHE A 323 15.31 5.59 -0.92
CA PHE A 323 15.90 5.50 0.40
C PHE A 323 15.58 4.17 1.05
N LYS A 324 16.54 3.65 1.80
CA LYS A 324 16.34 2.61 2.81
C LYS A 324 16.17 3.28 4.16
N ILE A 325 15.12 2.90 4.87
CA ILE A 325 14.93 3.21 6.29
C ILE A 325 15.30 1.94 7.04
N ILE A 326 16.23 2.03 7.99
CA ILE A 326 16.67 0.86 8.76
C ILE A 326 16.70 1.20 10.24
N TYR A 327 16.02 0.38 11.03
CA TYR A 327 16.20 0.33 12.48
C TYR A 327 17.08 -0.87 12.79
N GLN A 328 18.17 -0.67 13.51
CA GLN A 328 19.06 -1.74 13.95
C GLN A 328 19.03 -1.78 15.47
N ARG A 329 18.62 -2.91 16.04
CA ARG A 329 18.61 -3.11 17.49
C ARG A 329 20.04 -3.13 18.01
N ILE A 330 20.27 -2.44 19.11
CA ILE A 330 21.47 -2.65 19.91
C ILE A 330 21.12 -3.76 20.90
N VAL A 331 21.82 -4.90 20.79
CA VAL A 331 21.62 -6.02 21.70
C VAL A 331 22.40 -5.71 22.98
N ASP A 332 21.71 -5.47 24.09
CA ASP A 332 22.32 -5.50 25.42
C ASP A 332 22.79 -6.95 25.70
N PRO A 333 24.08 -7.19 25.96
CA PRO A 333 24.60 -8.53 26.27
C PRO A 333 23.95 -9.20 27.49
N THR A 334 23.22 -8.46 28.31
CA THR A 334 22.75 -8.91 29.63
C THR A 334 21.25 -9.24 29.72
N GLY A 335 20.45 -9.08 28.66
CA GLY A 335 18.99 -9.32 28.73
C GLY A 335 18.33 -9.78 27.43
N ALA A 336 17.36 -10.69 27.55
CA ALA A 336 16.45 -11.04 26.45
C ALA A 336 15.40 -9.92 26.25
N GLY A 337 15.41 -9.23 25.10
CA GLY A 337 14.42 -8.17 24.77
C GLY A 337 14.95 -7.02 23.92
N VAL A 338 14.07 -6.21 23.30
CA VAL A 338 14.48 -5.05 22.48
C VAL A 338 14.81 -3.86 23.39
N HIS A 339 16.11 -3.62 23.59
CA HIS A 339 16.70 -2.69 24.57
C HIS A 339 17.22 -1.38 23.95
N GLY A 340 16.68 -0.95 22.81
CA GLY A 340 17.14 0.25 22.10
C GLY A 340 17.69 -0.08 20.72
N GLY A 341 18.14 0.95 20.01
CA GLY A 341 18.59 0.80 18.64
C GLY A 341 18.88 2.10 17.90
N ARG A 342 19.26 1.98 16.65
CA ARG A 342 19.62 3.08 15.76
C ARG A 342 18.70 3.08 14.55
N LEU A 343 17.99 4.18 14.32
CA LEU A 343 17.20 4.41 13.12
C LEU A 343 18.00 5.28 12.15
N ARG A 344 18.19 4.81 10.93
CA ARG A 344 18.93 5.51 9.88
C ARG A 344 18.08 5.63 8.63
N LEU A 345 18.29 6.73 7.92
CA LEU A 345 17.89 6.87 6.52
C LEU A 345 19.17 6.85 5.68
N SER A 346 19.16 6.08 4.61
CA SER A 346 20.29 6.01 3.70
C SER A 346 19.80 5.99 2.27
N ARG A 347 20.45 6.79 1.42
CA ARG A 347 20.17 6.82 -0.02
C ARG A 347 20.59 5.51 -0.69
N LEU A 348 19.73 4.98 -1.55
CA LEU A 348 19.99 3.81 -2.40
C LEU A 348 20.02 4.22 -3.88
N PRO A 349 20.63 3.40 -4.75
CA PRO A 349 20.38 3.48 -6.20
C PRO A 349 18.88 3.40 -6.47
N LEU A 350 18.39 4.05 -7.53
CA LEU A 350 16.98 3.93 -7.88
C LEU A 350 16.61 2.45 -8.11
N PRO A 351 15.35 2.05 -7.89
CA PRO A 351 14.93 0.68 -8.16
C PRO A 351 15.32 0.26 -9.59
N GLY A 352 16.10 -0.83 -9.70
CA GLY A 352 16.61 -1.36 -10.97
C GLY A 352 17.99 -0.82 -11.39
N GLU A 353 18.57 0.14 -10.66
CA GLU A 353 19.90 0.69 -10.90
C GLU A 353 20.95 0.13 -9.90
N THR A 354 22.23 0.22 -10.25
CA THR A 354 23.34 -0.30 -9.44
C THR A 354 24.18 0.78 -8.75
N SER A 355 24.06 2.04 -9.19
CA SER A 355 24.84 3.17 -8.66
C SER A 355 23.92 4.27 -8.16
N VAL A 356 24.30 4.92 -7.06
CA VAL A 356 23.60 6.09 -6.54
C VAL A 356 23.87 7.28 -7.46
N THR A 357 22.81 7.84 -8.04
CA THR A 357 22.86 9.09 -8.81
C THR A 357 22.16 10.18 -8.02
N LEU A 358 22.83 11.33 -7.85
CA LEU A 358 22.19 12.48 -7.21
C LEU A 358 21.11 13.08 -8.12
N PRO A 359 19.96 13.52 -7.57
CA PRO A 359 18.93 14.15 -8.36
C PRO A 359 19.48 15.44 -8.99
N LYS A 360 19.14 15.69 -10.26
CA LYS A 360 19.55 16.92 -10.97
C LYS A 360 18.90 18.17 -10.37
N TYR A 361 17.72 18.02 -9.79
CA TYR A 361 17.02 19.06 -9.04
C TYR A 361 16.08 18.41 -8.02
N VAL A 362 15.82 19.11 -6.91
CA VAL A 362 14.93 18.65 -5.85
C VAL A 362 13.58 19.34 -6.01
N VAL A 363 12.53 18.56 -6.31
CA VAL A 363 11.16 19.07 -6.49
C VAL A 363 10.56 19.53 -5.17
N SER A 364 10.83 18.77 -4.10
CA SER A 364 10.46 19.08 -2.73
C SER A 364 11.41 18.37 -1.77
N SER A 365 11.71 19.00 -0.62
CA SER A 365 12.46 18.37 0.48
C SER A 365 11.56 18.30 1.73
N PRO A 366 10.54 17.43 1.72
CA PRO A 366 9.65 17.26 2.86
C PRO A 366 10.44 16.73 4.06
N LYS A 367 10.14 17.26 5.24
CA LYS A 367 10.73 16.82 6.50
C LYS A 367 10.10 15.54 7.01
N ILE A 368 10.77 14.90 7.95
CA ILE A 368 10.19 13.88 8.82
C ILE A 368 9.70 14.59 10.07
N GLU A 369 8.38 14.62 10.26
CA GLU A 369 7.77 15.32 11.40
C GLU A 369 7.48 14.40 12.59
N ARG A 370 7.53 13.08 12.39
CA ARG A 370 7.13 12.12 13.42
C ARG A 370 7.73 10.74 13.18
N ILE A 371 8.18 10.12 14.25
CA ILE A 371 8.56 8.70 14.26
C ILE A 371 7.77 8.02 15.36
N VAL A 372 7.07 6.96 15.00
CA VAL A 372 6.29 6.12 15.91
C VAL A 372 6.98 4.77 15.95
N VAL A 373 7.47 4.36 17.12
CA VAL A 373 8.11 3.06 17.32
C VAL A 373 7.25 2.23 18.27
N VAL A 374 6.95 0.99 17.87
CA VAL A 374 6.17 0.05 18.66
C VAL A 374 6.93 -1.25 18.87
N GLY A 375 6.78 -1.85 20.05
CA GLY A 375 7.40 -3.13 20.38
C GLY A 375 8.71 -3.07 21.18
N PHE A 376 8.99 -1.95 21.85
CA PHE A 376 10.06 -1.90 22.86
C PHE A 376 9.74 -2.81 24.05
N SER A 377 10.77 -3.50 24.57
CA SER A 377 10.64 -4.36 25.76
C SER A 377 11.10 -3.66 27.04
N SER A 378 11.79 -2.53 26.92
CA SER A 378 12.40 -1.79 28.02
C SER A 378 12.10 -0.30 27.92
N PRO A 379 11.99 0.41 29.05
CA PRO A 379 11.78 1.85 29.05
C PRO A 379 12.96 2.58 28.40
N LEU A 380 12.65 3.55 27.54
CA LEU A 380 13.66 4.45 26.97
C LEU A 380 14.05 5.53 27.98
N GLU A 381 15.34 5.76 28.10
CA GLU A 381 15.90 6.84 28.92
C GLU A 381 16.06 8.13 28.11
N ARG A 382 16.55 8.01 26.87
CA ARG A 382 16.85 9.16 26.01
C ARG A 382 16.74 8.79 24.54
N ILE A 383 16.41 9.78 23.71
CA ILE A 383 16.53 9.70 22.27
C ILE A 383 17.41 10.85 21.79
N THR A 384 18.42 10.55 20.99
CA THR A 384 19.32 11.55 20.42
C THR A 384 19.37 11.43 18.91
N VAL A 385 19.60 12.54 18.21
CA VAL A 385 19.85 12.53 16.76
C VAL A 385 21.21 13.10 16.44
N ILE A 386 21.83 12.50 15.43
CA ILE A 386 23.02 12.97 14.74
C ILE A 386 22.57 13.20 13.29
N ASP A 387 22.68 14.44 12.82
CA ASP A 387 22.53 14.77 11.40
C ASP A 387 23.87 15.32 10.88
N GLU A 388 24.11 15.23 9.57
CA GLU A 388 25.41 15.56 8.96
C GLU A 388 25.90 16.99 9.25
N HIS A 389 25.00 17.90 9.63
CA HIS A 389 25.27 19.33 9.71
C HIS A 389 25.10 19.93 11.11
N GLN A 390 24.67 19.14 12.10
CA GLN A 390 24.40 19.60 13.46
C GLN A 390 25.08 18.73 14.51
N PRO A 391 25.49 19.32 15.65
CA PRO A 391 25.93 18.53 16.78
C PRO A 391 24.79 17.62 17.28
N ARG A 392 25.18 16.50 17.89
CA ARG A 392 24.24 15.57 18.51
C ARG A 392 23.29 16.32 19.45
N ARG A 393 21.99 16.12 19.27
CA ARG A 393 20.95 16.77 20.08
C ARG A 393 19.92 15.79 20.61
N ASN A 394 19.37 16.09 21.78
CA ASN A 394 18.28 15.32 22.37
C ASN A 394 16.98 15.61 21.62
N LEU A 395 16.16 14.58 21.46
CA LEU A 395 14.82 14.69 20.90
C LEU A 395 13.78 14.46 21.99
N GLU A 396 12.75 15.30 22.01
CA GLU A 396 11.59 15.08 22.86
C GLU A 396 10.76 13.90 22.35
N PHE A 397 10.29 13.08 23.28
CA PHE A 397 9.43 11.95 22.97
C PHE A 397 8.36 11.76 24.03
N SER A 398 7.28 11.11 23.62
CA SER A 398 6.20 10.68 24.51
C SER A 398 6.10 9.16 24.48
N VAL A 399 5.75 8.58 25.62
CA VAL A 399 5.59 7.14 25.79
C VAL A 399 4.15 6.88 26.20
N THR A 400 3.41 6.10 25.41
CA THR A 400 2.17 5.49 25.88
C THR A 400 2.53 4.18 26.58
N PRO A 401 2.17 4.02 27.88
CA PRO A 401 2.49 2.80 28.61
C PRO A 401 1.77 1.60 28.00
N PRO A 402 2.33 0.38 28.13
CA PRO A 402 1.64 -0.83 27.70
C PRO A 402 0.32 -0.96 28.46
N SER A 403 -0.71 -1.44 27.78
CA SER A 403 -2.00 -1.72 28.42
C SER A 403 -2.46 -3.11 28.04
N SER A 404 -2.83 -3.88 29.06
CA SER A 404 -3.52 -5.16 28.91
C SER A 404 -4.90 -5.01 29.57
N LEU A 405 -5.95 -5.11 28.77
CA LEU A 405 -7.31 -5.15 29.28
C LEU A 405 -7.74 -6.62 29.39
N SER A 406 -8.09 -7.04 30.60
CA SER A 406 -8.54 -8.42 30.90
C SER A 406 -9.86 -8.78 30.22
N ILE A 407 -10.67 -7.80 29.85
CA ILE A 407 -11.92 -7.98 29.10
C ILE A 407 -11.62 -7.74 27.61
N GLY A 408 -11.35 -8.83 26.87
CA GLY A 408 -11.21 -8.81 25.42
C GLY A 408 -9.79 -8.97 24.85
N PHE A 409 -8.81 -9.42 25.65
CA PHE A 409 -7.44 -9.78 25.21
C PHE A 409 -6.72 -8.73 24.34
N LYS A 410 -6.94 -7.44 24.56
CA LYS A 410 -6.18 -6.39 23.86
C LYS A 410 -4.84 -6.20 24.54
N ASN A 411 -3.77 -6.65 23.89
CA ASN A 411 -2.39 -6.41 24.31
C ASN A 411 -1.80 -5.26 23.50
N ILE A 412 -1.78 -4.05 24.07
CA ILE A 412 -1.19 -2.88 23.45
C ILE A 412 0.23 -2.70 24.02
N PRO A 413 1.27 -2.74 23.17
CA PRO A 413 2.65 -2.62 23.61
C PRO A 413 2.96 -1.17 23.99
N GLN A 414 4.16 -0.93 24.49
CA GLN A 414 4.67 0.43 24.61
C GLN A 414 4.75 1.10 23.23
N ILE A 415 4.22 2.32 23.13
CA ILE A 415 4.28 3.15 21.92
C ILE A 415 5.15 4.36 22.23
N VAL A 416 6.21 4.54 21.47
CA VAL A 416 7.12 5.68 21.57
C VAL A 416 6.88 6.60 20.39
N VAL A 417 6.61 7.87 20.67
CA VAL A 417 6.39 8.88 19.64
C VAL A 417 7.39 10.01 19.80
N VAL A 418 8.30 10.13 18.83
CA VAL A 418 9.19 11.27 18.65
C VAL A 418 8.46 12.30 17.80
N ARG A 419 8.24 13.50 18.32
CA ARG A 419 7.54 14.58 17.62
C ARG A 419 8.52 15.64 17.14
N LYS A 420 8.34 16.09 15.90
CA LYS A 420 9.15 17.13 15.25
C LYS A 420 10.67 16.90 15.37
N PRO A 421 11.19 15.73 14.92
CA PRO A 421 12.64 15.57 14.83
C PRO A 421 13.23 16.54 13.79
N ASP A 422 12.39 17.07 12.87
CA ASP A 422 12.71 18.09 11.87
C ASP A 422 13.86 17.69 10.93
N LEU A 423 13.95 16.39 10.66
CA LEU A 423 14.97 15.81 9.80
C LEU A 423 14.56 15.95 8.34
N SER A 424 15.51 16.34 7.51
CA SER A 424 15.35 16.35 6.05
C SER A 424 15.31 14.93 5.53
N ILE A 425 14.50 14.69 4.49
CA ILE A 425 14.60 13.45 3.71
C ILE A 425 15.81 13.46 2.77
N SER A 426 16.37 14.64 2.48
CA SER A 426 17.48 14.79 1.54
C SER A 426 18.83 14.45 2.16
N ASP A 427 18.91 14.45 3.50
CA ASP A 427 20.14 14.36 4.26
C ASP A 427 20.22 12.99 4.94
N ASP A 428 21.44 12.49 5.15
CA ASP A 428 21.66 11.30 5.97
C ASP A 428 21.61 11.70 7.45
N TRP A 429 20.93 10.88 8.25
CA TRP A 429 20.80 11.09 9.69
C TRP A 429 20.63 9.77 10.43
N GLU A 430 20.96 9.80 11.73
CA GLU A 430 20.88 8.67 12.63
C GLU A 430 20.23 9.08 13.96
N ILE A 431 19.17 8.38 14.35
CA ILE A 431 18.52 8.54 15.67
C ILE A 431 18.90 7.35 16.55
N HIS A 432 19.38 7.63 17.75
CA HIS A 432 19.68 6.65 18.78
C HIS A 432 18.54 6.60 19.80
N PHE A 433 18.04 5.39 20.04
CA PHE A 433 17.07 5.06 21.08
C PHE A 433 17.82 4.33 22.19
N VAL A 434 17.98 4.96 23.35
CA VAL A 434 18.79 4.44 24.47
C VAL A 434 17.87 3.88 25.56
N THR A 435 18.08 2.62 25.95
CA THR A 435 17.53 2.05 27.19
C THR A 435 18.70 1.69 28.11
N GLY A 436 18.61 2.00 29.41
CA GLY A 436 19.70 1.72 30.38
C GLY A 436 20.85 2.74 30.39
N LYS A 437 21.90 2.43 31.16
CA LYS A 437 23.10 3.29 31.33
C LYS A 437 23.99 3.27 30.09
N GLU A 438 24.34 4.47 29.62
CA GLU A 438 25.22 4.75 28.47
C GLU A 438 26.44 3.81 28.37
N SER A 439 26.62 3.18 27.21
CA SER A 439 27.95 2.68 26.81
C SER A 439 28.85 3.87 26.50
N ARG A 440 30.18 3.73 26.70
CA ARG A 440 31.15 4.74 26.24
C ARG A 440 31.08 4.99 24.73
N ASP A 441 30.56 4.03 23.96
CA ASP A 441 30.34 4.14 22.52
C ASP A 441 29.05 4.92 22.17
N ASP A 442 28.24 5.26 23.19
CA ASP A 442 27.03 6.07 23.08
C ASP A 442 27.26 7.54 23.51
N LEU A 443 28.50 7.96 23.77
CA LEU A 443 28.92 9.36 23.98
C LEU A 443 29.57 9.89 22.71
#